data_AF-A0A7X9PFC2-F1
#
_entry.id   AF-A0A7X9PFC2-F1
#
_cell.length_a   1.000
_cell.length_b   1.000
_cell.length_c   1.000
_cell.angle_alpha   90.00
_cell.angle_beta   90.00
_cell.angle_gamma   90.00
#
_symmetry.space_group_name_H-M   'P 1'
#
loop_
_entity.id
_entity.type
_entity.pdbx_description
1 polymer ?
#
loop_
_entity_poly.entity_id
_entity_poly.type
_entity_poly.pdbx_seq_one_letter_code
_entity_poly.pdbx_strand_id
1 'polypeptide(L)' 'MEKIKVENHTFTGFSWFAGWLFTIGFLKLTFWKGALALIVWPYYIGQYINALTQN' A
#
# COMPACT_ATOMS: atom_id res chain seq x y z
N MET A 1 -18.60 -23.46 20.83
CA MET A 1 -17.20 -23.16 20.45
C MET A 1 -17.25 -22.24 19.25
N GLU A 2 -17.04 -20.94 19.47
CA GLU A 2 -16.92 -19.98 18.37
C GLU A 2 -15.62 -20.30 17.62
N LYS A 3 -15.73 -20.76 16.37
CA LYS A 3 -14.58 -20.99 15.50
C LYS A 3 -14.00 -19.62 15.16
N ILE A 4 -12.95 -19.19 15.87
CA ILE A 4 -12.18 -18.01 15.50
C ILE A 4 -11.56 -18.32 14.13
N LYS A 5 -12.18 -17.78 13.08
CA LYS A 5 -11.65 -17.83 11.72
C LYS A 5 -10.44 -16.90 11.71
N VAL A 6 -9.24 -17.48 11.73
CA VAL A 6 -8.00 -16.72 11.54
C VAL A 6 -7.96 -16.30 10.07
N GLU A 7 -8.45 -15.10 9.79
CA GLU A 7 -8.34 -14.50 8.46
C GLU A 7 -6.90 -14.02 8.26
N ASN A 8 -6.20 -14.64 7.33
CA ASN A 8 -4.79 -14.37 7.09
C ASN A 8 -4.65 -13.12 6.20
N HIS A 9 -4.53 -11.94 6.80
CA HIS A 9 -4.34 -10.65 6.10
C HIS A 9 -2.99 -10.54 5.36
N THR A 10 -2.14 -11.58 5.44
CA THR A 10 -0.83 -11.64 4.79
C THR A 10 -0.92 -11.42 3.27
N PHE A 11 -2.02 -11.84 2.63
CA PHE A 11 -2.23 -11.62 1.20
C PHE A 11 -2.37 -10.13 0.86
N THR A 12 -3.12 -9.37 1.67
CA THR A 12 -3.31 -7.93 1.50
C THR A 12 -1.99 -7.17 1.67
N GLY A 13 -1.20 -7.53 2.70
CA GLY A 13 0.12 -6.92 2.93
C GLY A 13 1.11 -7.21 1.79
N PHE A 14 1.11 -8.44 1.27
CA PHE A 14 1.99 -8.82 0.17
C PHE A 14 1.60 -8.13 -1.14
N SER A 15 0.32 -8.10 -1.49
CA SER A 15 -0.17 -7.37 -2.68
C SER A 15 0.14 -5.89 -2.62
N TRP A 16 0.03 -5.27 -1.44
CA TRP A 16 0.40 -3.87 -1.23
C TRP A 16 1.90 -3.64 -1.48
N PHE A 17 2.76 -4.44 -0.86
CA PHE A 17 4.20 -4.31 -1.03
C PHE A 17 4.66 -4.60 -2.47
N ALA A 18 4.11 -5.65 -3.09
CA ALA A 18 4.40 -6.00 -4.48
C ALA A 18 3.96 -4.90 -5.45
N GLY A 19 2.78 -4.31 -5.26
CA GLY A 19 2.28 -3.19 -6.05
C GLY A 19 3.21 -1.97 -6.00
N TRP A 20 3.78 -1.66 -4.82
CA TRP A 20 4.74 -0.57 -4.70
C TRP A 20 6.07 -0.85 -5.34
N LEU A 21 6.65 -2.03 -5.13
CA LEU A 21 7.90 -2.42 -5.77
C LEU A 21 7.78 -2.37 -7.30
N PHE A 22 6.65 -2.85 -7.83
CA PHE A 22 6.34 -2.76 -9.25
C PHE A 22 6.32 -1.29 -9.72
N THR A 23 5.66 -0.40 -9.00
CA THR A 23 5.52 1.00 -9.40
C THR A 23 6.85 1.76 -9.32
N ILE A 24 7.69 1.47 -8.31
CA ILE A 24 9.05 2.02 -8.19
C ILE A 24 9.93 1.59 -9.38
N GLY A 25 9.88 0.29 -9.74
CA GLY A 25 10.59 -0.26 -10.89
C GLY A 25 10.07 0.30 -12.23
N PHE A 26 8.74 0.44 -12.37
CA PHE A 26 8.08 1.00 -13.53
C PHE A 26 8.49 2.47 -13.78
N LEU A 27 8.56 3.29 -12.72
CA LEU A 27 8.97 4.70 -12.83
C LEU A 27 10.50 4.90 -12.88
N LYS A 28 11.30 3.83 -12.77
CA LYS A 28 12.77 3.90 -12.68
C LYS A 28 13.26 4.91 -11.63
N LEU A 29 12.58 4.95 -10.48
CA LEU A 29 12.98 5.81 -9.38
C LEU A 29 14.32 5.34 -8.81
N THR A 30 15.24 6.28 -8.60
CA THR A 30 16.49 5.99 -7.87
C THR A 30 16.17 5.43 -6.48
N PHE A 31 17.04 4.55 -5.96
CA PHE A 31 16.81 3.79 -4.73
C PHE A 31 16.21 4.63 -3.58
N TRP A 32 16.77 5.80 -3.32
CA TRP A 32 16.30 6.73 -2.28
C TRP A 32 14.93 7.34 -2.57
N LYS A 33 14.64 7.66 -3.84
CA LYS A 33 13.30 8.13 -4.23
C LYS A 33 12.26 7.02 -4.12
N GLY A 34 12.63 5.78 -4.44
CA GLY A 34 11.77 4.61 -4.25
C GLY A 34 11.46 4.33 -2.78
N ALA A 35 12.46 4.39 -1.91
CA ALA A 35 12.29 4.22 -0.47
C ALA A 35 11.36 5.29 0.14
N LEU A 36 11.52 6.56 -0.25
CA LEU A 36 10.62 7.63 0.16
C LEU A 36 9.20 7.43 -0.41
N ALA A 37 9.07 6.96 -1.65
CA ALA A 37 7.77 6.70 -2.26
C ALA A 37 6.97 5.64 -1.48
N LEU A 38 7.62 4.58 -0.97
CA LEU A 38 6.96 3.54 -0.17
C LEU A 38 6.29 4.09 1.09
N ILE A 39 6.87 5.13 1.70
CA ILE A 39 6.35 5.79 2.91
C ILE A 39 5.30 6.85 2.54
N VAL A 40 5.54 7.61 1.48
CA VAL A 40 4.70 8.74 1.07
C VAL A 40 3.38 8.28 0.44
N TRP A 41 3.35 7.12 -0.20
CA TRP A 41 2.15 6.62 -0.86
C TRP A 41 0.94 6.33 0.04
N PRO A 42 1.06 5.62 1.19
CA PRO A 42 -0.07 5.40 2.09
C PRO A 42 -0.69 6.72 2.57
N TYR A 43 0.12 7.78 2.73
CA TYR A 43 -0.37 9.11 3.06
C TYR A 43 -1.28 9.68 1.96
N TYR A 44 -0.83 9.65 0.70
CA TYR A 44 -1.63 10.15 -0.42
C TYR A 44 -2.90 9.32 -0.67
N ILE A 45 -2.84 8.01 -0.48
CA ILE A 45 -4.03 7.15 -0.58
C ILE A 45 -5.03 7.48 0.53
N GLY A 46 -4.57 7.69 1.77
CA GLY A 46 -5.43 8.14 2.86
C GLY A 46 -6.08 9.49 2.58
N GLN A 47 -5.32 10.45 2.03
CA GLN A 47 -5.84 11.74 1.60
C GLN A 47 -6.91 11.60 0.52
N TYR A 48 -6.66 10.74 -0.49
CA TYR A 48 -7.59 10.52 -1.59
C TYR A 48 -8.88 9.81 -1.14
N ILE A 49 -8.76 8.83 -0.24
CA ILE A 49 -9.90 8.15 0.37
C ILE A 49 -10.73 9.13 1.20
N ASN A 50 -10.08 10.00 1.99
CA ASN A 50 -10.77 11.04 2.74
C ASN A 50 -11.53 11.98 1.80
N ALA A 51 -10.88 12.47 0.74
CA ALA A 51 -11.51 13.31 -0.27
C ALA A 51 -12.71 12.62 -0.96
N LEU A 52 -12.61 11.32 -1.26
CA LEU A 52 -13.71 10.54 -1.83
C LEU A 52 -14.89 10.36 -0.86
N THR A 53 -14.60 10.24 0.43
CA THR A 53 -15.63 10.02 1.48
C THR A 53 -16.38 11.31 1.84
N GLN A 54 -15.83 12.48 1.49
CA GLN A 54 -16.41 13.80 1.79
C GLN A 54 -17.34 14.35 0.69
N ASN A 55 -17.48 13.63 -0.43
CA ASN A 55 -18.43 13.92 -1.53
C ASN A 55 -19.69 13.06 -1.42
#